data_AF-A0A285CKL6-F1
#
_entry.id   AF-A0A285CKL6-F1
#
_cell.length_a   1.000
_cell.length_b   1.000
_cell.length_c   1.000
_cell.angle_alpha   90.00
_cell.angle_beta   90.00
_cell.angle_gamma   90.00
#
_symmetry.space_group_name_H-M   'P 1'
#
loop_
_entity.id
_entity.type
_entity.pdbx_description
1 polymer ?
#
loop_
_entity_poly.entity_id
_entity_poly.type
_entity_poly.pdbx_seq_one_letter_code
_entity_poly.pdbx_strand_id
1 'polypeptide(L)'
;MAAAGMSSARASVRRRGRRGAAALVSGLLALAPAVLMAEVAPGAASVTAAGPDAGAVAAAPAVGSGQQWNDYPTLARADYIFGCLAANGQDRETMRRCACSIDVIASILPYEAYVSAETVLSMRLAVGERAALFRVPATDAQVAELRRAQAEAEMVCF
;
A
#
# COMPACT_ATOMS: atom_id res chain seq x y z
N MET A 1 -34.92 -32.84 24.65
CA MET A 1 -33.88 -33.21 23.66
C MET A 1 -33.84 -32.11 22.61
N ALA A 2 -32.81 -31.30 22.37
CA ALA A 2 -31.41 -31.31 22.80
C ALA A 2 -30.89 -29.86 22.84
N ALA A 3 -30.27 -29.44 23.94
CA ALA A 3 -29.52 -28.19 24.06
C ALA A 3 -28.51 -28.32 25.22
N ALA A 4 -27.33 -28.89 24.95
CA ALA A 4 -26.17 -28.87 25.85
C ALA A 4 -24.93 -29.35 25.08
N GLY A 5 -23.97 -28.47 24.80
CA GLY A 5 -22.76 -28.92 24.10
C GLY A 5 -21.58 -27.95 23.91
N MET A 6 -21.75 -26.63 24.02
CA MET A 6 -20.67 -25.69 23.65
C MET A 6 -19.93 -24.99 24.81
N SER A 7 -20.18 -25.35 26.08
CA SER A 7 -19.63 -24.61 27.23
C SER A 7 -18.20 -25.03 27.66
N SER A 8 -17.72 -26.23 27.28
CA SER A 8 -16.48 -26.77 27.85
C SER A 8 -15.17 -26.38 27.15
N ALA A 9 -15.21 -25.84 25.92
CA ALA A 9 -14.00 -25.58 25.13
C ALA A 9 -13.27 -24.26 25.48
N ARG A 10 -13.96 -23.28 26.07
CA ARG A 10 -13.36 -21.96 26.36
C ARG A 10 -12.57 -21.90 27.67
N ALA A 11 -12.71 -22.89 28.56
CA ALA A 11 -12.09 -22.87 29.89
C ALA A 11 -10.64 -23.42 29.93
N SER A 12 -10.23 -24.25 28.96
CA SER A 12 -8.94 -24.95 28.95
C SER A 12 -7.78 -24.16 28.36
N VAL A 13 -8.00 -23.26 27.38
CA VAL A 13 -6.93 -22.42 26.80
C VAL A 13 -6.47 -21.33 27.78
N ARG A 14 -7.38 -20.80 28.60
CA ARG A 14 -7.10 -19.66 29.49
C ARG A 14 -6.18 -20.00 30.68
N ARG A 15 -5.93 -21.29 30.97
CA ARG A 15 -5.11 -21.74 32.11
C ARG A 15 -3.65 -22.06 31.78
N ARG A 16 -3.26 -22.17 30.50
CA ARG A 16 -1.92 -22.70 30.14
C ARG A 16 -0.79 -21.66 30.07
N GLY A 17 -1.09 -20.36 30.08
CA GLY A 17 -0.05 -19.33 29.89
C GLY A 17 0.49 -18.64 31.16
N ARG A 18 -0.01 -18.97 32.35
CA ARG A 18 0.12 -18.09 33.54
C ARG A 18 0.99 -18.63 34.69
N ARG A 19 1.97 -19.51 34.41
CA ARG A 19 2.86 -20.06 35.45
C ARG A 19 4.32 -20.02 35.05
N GLY A 20 5.04 -19.06 35.62
CA GLY A 20 6.33 -19.30 36.26
C GLY A 20 7.58 -19.34 35.37
N ALA A 21 8.17 -18.16 35.14
CA ALA A 21 9.62 -18.01 35.06
C ALA A 21 9.97 -16.60 35.57
N ALA A 22 9.94 -16.44 36.89
CA ALA A 22 10.62 -15.32 37.55
C ALA A 22 12.11 -15.68 37.59
N ALA A 23 12.90 -15.06 36.73
CA ALA A 23 14.37 -15.07 36.82
C ALA A 23 14.94 -13.83 36.10
N LEU A 24 15.48 -12.92 36.91
CA LEU A 24 16.66 -12.08 36.62
C LEU A 24 16.59 -11.19 35.35
N VAL A 25 16.00 -10.00 35.48
CA VAL A 25 16.25 -8.87 34.56
C VAL A 25 16.90 -7.75 35.34
N SER A 26 18.20 -7.93 35.64
CA SER A 26 19.11 -6.87 36.09
C SER A 26 20.14 -6.65 35.01
N GLY A 27 20.11 -5.46 34.42
CA GLY A 27 21.23 -4.87 33.68
C GLY A 27 21.39 -5.37 32.25
N LEU A 28 21.02 -4.53 31.28
CA LEU A 28 21.98 -4.09 30.27
C LEU A 28 21.49 -2.77 29.66
N LEU A 29 22.22 -1.72 30.03
CA LEU A 29 22.55 -0.51 29.26
C LEU A 29 21.70 -0.15 28.03
N ALA A 30 21.20 1.08 28.10
CA ALA A 30 20.76 1.90 27.00
C ALA A 30 21.77 1.92 25.83
N LEU A 31 21.28 1.62 24.64
CA LEU A 31 21.87 2.03 23.37
C LEU A 31 20.78 2.75 22.59
N ALA A 32 20.81 4.09 22.66
CA ALA A 32 20.08 4.96 21.76
C ALA A 32 20.67 4.82 20.34
N PRO A 33 19.88 4.69 19.28
CA PRO A 33 20.37 4.96 17.94
C PRO A 33 20.28 6.47 17.70
N ALA A 34 21.42 7.14 17.89
CA ALA A 34 21.72 8.36 17.17
C ALA A 34 22.00 7.98 15.71
N VAL A 35 20.96 7.90 14.88
CA VAL A 35 21.13 7.89 13.41
C VAL A 35 20.63 9.23 12.88
N LEU A 36 21.60 10.13 12.97
CA LEU A 36 21.95 11.18 12.03
C LEU A 36 21.05 11.30 10.78
N MET A 37 20.48 12.50 10.66
CA MET A 37 20.02 13.10 9.40
C MET A 37 21.14 13.01 8.36
N ALA A 38 20.92 12.26 7.28
CA ALA A 38 21.73 12.34 6.08
C ALA A 38 20.90 13.02 4.99
N GLU A 39 21.27 14.26 4.71
CA GLU A 39 20.78 15.08 3.61
C GLU A 39 21.11 14.40 2.27
N VAL A 40 20.09 14.22 1.42
CA VAL A 40 20.29 13.91 0.00
C VAL A 40 20.35 15.24 -0.75
N ALA A 41 21.57 15.66 -1.09
CA ALA A 41 21.81 16.73 -2.04
C ALA A 41 21.56 16.23 -3.48
N PRO A 42 20.89 17.00 -4.35
CA PRO A 42 20.66 16.65 -5.74
C PRO A 42 21.93 16.85 -6.58
N GLY A 43 22.57 15.75 -6.96
CA GLY A 43 23.65 15.73 -7.94
C GLY A 43 23.08 15.75 -9.36
N ALA A 44 23.10 16.93 -9.99
CA ALA A 44 22.98 17.07 -11.44
C ALA A 44 24.22 16.48 -12.11
N ALA A 45 24.07 15.35 -12.81
CA ALA A 45 25.08 14.85 -13.75
C ALA A 45 24.46 14.86 -15.16
N SER A 46 24.74 15.95 -15.87
CA SER A 46 24.55 16.08 -17.30
C SER A 46 25.43 15.06 -18.04
N VAL A 47 24.80 14.06 -18.65
CA VAL A 47 25.46 13.13 -19.57
C VAL A 47 25.72 13.87 -20.88
N THR A 48 26.96 14.31 -21.11
CA THR A 48 27.43 14.70 -22.45
C THR A 48 28.05 13.48 -23.12
N ALA A 49 27.25 12.75 -23.89
CA ALA A 49 27.77 11.77 -24.84
C ALA A 49 28.04 12.47 -26.18
N ALA A 50 29.28 12.92 -26.37
CA ALA A 50 29.79 13.36 -27.67
C ALA A 50 30.78 12.31 -28.17
N GLY A 51 30.32 11.40 -29.04
CA GLY A 51 31.15 10.52 -29.85
C GLY A 51 31.01 10.91 -31.33
N PRO A 52 32.10 10.89 -32.13
CA PRO A 52 32.05 11.31 -33.53
C PRO A 52 31.76 10.11 -34.45
N ASP A 53 30.53 9.63 -34.46
CA ASP A 53 30.03 8.75 -35.52
C ASP A 53 28.66 9.30 -35.97
N ALA A 54 28.70 10.18 -36.97
CA ALA A 54 27.53 10.82 -37.56
C ALA A 54 26.72 9.83 -38.40
N GLY A 55 26.03 8.91 -37.74
CA GLY A 55 24.91 8.15 -38.33
C GLY A 55 23.64 8.97 -38.19
N ALA A 56 23.04 9.40 -39.31
CA ALA A 56 21.76 10.10 -39.33
C ALA A 56 20.67 9.23 -38.68
N VAL A 57 20.28 9.56 -37.44
CA VAL A 57 19.10 8.97 -36.80
C VAL A 57 17.87 9.63 -37.43
N ALA A 58 17.15 8.87 -38.26
CA ALA A 58 15.83 9.26 -38.70
C ALA A 58 14.94 9.42 -37.45
N ALA A 59 14.29 10.58 -37.33
CA ALA A 59 13.33 10.83 -36.27
C ALA A 59 12.22 9.79 -36.34
N ALA A 60 12.23 8.83 -35.41
CA ALA A 60 11.12 7.91 -35.25
C ALA A 60 9.87 8.73 -34.91
N PRO A 61 8.70 8.45 -35.52
CA PRO A 61 7.48 9.13 -35.15
C PRO A 61 7.24 8.89 -33.66
N ALA A 62 6.94 9.96 -32.93
CA ALA A 62 6.46 9.85 -31.56
C ALA A 62 5.16 9.05 -31.61
N VAL A 63 5.26 7.74 -31.39
CA VAL A 63 4.12 6.91 -31.02
C VAL A 63 3.71 7.45 -29.67
N GLY A 64 2.76 8.39 -29.67
CA GLY A 64 2.05 8.75 -28.47
C GLY A 64 1.53 7.44 -27.90
N SER A 65 2.07 7.03 -26.76
CA SER A 65 1.67 5.84 -26.02
C SER A 65 0.29 6.10 -25.42
N GLY A 66 -0.70 6.31 -26.29
CA GLY A 66 -2.10 6.45 -25.95
C GLY A 66 -2.71 5.09 -25.70
N GLN A 67 -2.14 4.33 -24.76
CA GLN A 67 -3.01 3.57 -23.88
C GLN A 67 -3.61 4.61 -22.93
N GLN A 68 -4.61 5.36 -23.39
CA GLN A 68 -5.42 6.30 -22.59
C GLN A 68 -6.25 5.60 -21.49
N TRP A 69 -5.78 4.46 -21.01
CA TRP A 69 -6.51 3.58 -20.11
C TRP A 69 -6.12 3.82 -18.66
N ASN A 70 -5.04 4.58 -18.41
CA ASN A 70 -4.58 4.78 -17.06
C ASN A 70 -4.07 6.21 -16.82
N ASP A 71 -4.88 7.00 -16.12
CA ASP A 71 -4.55 8.35 -15.66
C ASP A 71 -3.60 8.34 -14.45
N TYR A 72 -3.23 7.17 -13.92
CA TYR A 72 -2.38 7.08 -12.74
C TYR A 72 -0.91 7.06 -13.14
N PRO A 73 -0.04 7.82 -12.44
CA PRO A 73 1.39 7.77 -12.67
C PRO A 73 1.93 6.37 -12.36
N THR A 74 2.96 5.96 -13.11
CA THR A 74 3.59 4.63 -12.97
C THR A 74 4.00 4.32 -11.54
N LEU A 75 4.49 5.32 -10.80
CA LEU A 75 4.88 5.17 -9.39
C LEU A 75 3.69 4.74 -8.52
N ALA A 76 2.54 5.44 -8.63
CA ALA A 76 1.34 5.10 -7.85
C ALA A 76 0.81 3.70 -8.18
N ARG A 77 0.86 3.31 -9.46
CA ARG A 77 0.48 1.95 -9.87
C ARG A 77 1.40 0.90 -9.26
N ALA A 78 2.71 1.14 -9.28
CA ALA A 78 3.68 0.22 -8.70
C ALA A 78 3.49 0.08 -7.18
N ASP A 79 3.31 1.19 -6.47
CA ASP A 79 3.07 1.19 -5.02
C ASP A 79 1.80 0.39 -4.65
N TYR A 80 0.71 0.60 -5.39
CA TYR A 80 -0.50 -0.20 -5.23
C TYR A 80 -0.24 -1.70 -5.47
N ILE A 81 0.46 -2.06 -6.56
CA ILE A 81 0.76 -3.46 -6.89
C ILE A 81 1.57 -4.12 -5.77
N PHE A 82 2.58 -3.44 -5.23
CA PHE A 82 3.36 -3.97 -4.10
C PHE A 82 2.52 -4.14 -2.84
N GLY A 83 1.63 -3.20 -2.54
CA GLY A 83 0.66 -3.34 -1.44
C GLY A 83 -0.29 -4.52 -1.63
N CYS A 84 -0.82 -4.70 -2.84
CA CYS A 84 -1.71 -5.80 -3.20
C CYS A 84 -1.03 -7.17 -3.10
N LEU A 85 0.22 -7.28 -3.57
CA LEU A 85 1.03 -8.50 -3.44
C LEU A 85 1.29 -8.86 -1.97
N ALA A 86 1.54 -7.86 -1.12
CA ALA A 86 1.73 -8.09 0.31
C ALA A 86 0.48 -8.66 1.00
N ALA A 87 -0.72 -8.37 0.49
CA ALA A 87 -1.98 -8.86 1.04
C ALA A 87 -2.43 -10.23 0.47
N ASN A 88 -2.08 -10.55 -0.78
CA ASN A 88 -2.67 -11.68 -1.51
C ASN A 88 -1.67 -12.78 -1.93
N GLY A 89 -0.37 -12.46 -1.99
CA GLY A 89 0.67 -13.39 -2.46
C GLY A 89 1.69 -12.73 -3.38
N GLN A 90 2.92 -13.25 -3.38
CA GLN A 90 4.06 -12.67 -4.12
C GLN A 90 4.47 -13.47 -5.36
N ASP A 91 3.50 -14.05 -6.06
CA ASP A 91 3.73 -14.81 -7.30
C ASP A 91 3.29 -14.02 -8.55
N ARG A 92 3.65 -14.55 -9.73
CA ARG A 92 3.37 -13.90 -11.03
C ARG A 92 1.89 -13.88 -11.42
N GLU A 93 1.09 -14.84 -10.97
CA GLU A 93 -0.36 -14.84 -11.21
C GLU A 93 -1.02 -13.75 -10.35
N THR A 94 -0.70 -13.68 -9.05
CA THR A 94 -1.21 -12.61 -8.17
C THR A 94 -0.80 -11.23 -8.68
N MET A 95 0.43 -11.06 -9.17
CA MET A 95 0.88 -9.80 -9.79
C MET A 95 0.02 -9.39 -10.98
N ARG A 96 -0.40 -10.34 -11.83
CA ARG A 96 -1.30 -10.05 -12.95
C ARG A 96 -2.68 -9.59 -12.48
N ARG A 97 -3.22 -10.20 -11.43
CA ARG A 97 -4.50 -9.79 -10.82
C ARG A 97 -4.41 -8.43 -10.14
N CYS A 98 -3.32 -8.16 -9.41
CA CYS A 98 -3.06 -6.85 -8.82
C CYS A 98 -2.93 -5.74 -9.88
N ALA A 99 -2.29 -6.04 -11.02
CA ALA A 99 -2.22 -5.11 -12.14
C ALA A 99 -3.60 -4.86 -12.77
N CYS A 100 -4.40 -5.90 -12.97
CA CYS A 100 -5.80 -5.77 -13.41
C CYS A 100 -6.60 -4.89 -12.45
N SER A 101 -6.47 -5.11 -11.14
CA SER A 101 -7.21 -4.38 -10.11
C SER A 101 -6.98 -2.86 -10.18
N ILE A 102 -5.72 -2.42 -10.29
CA ILE A 102 -5.43 -0.99 -10.35
C ILE A 102 -5.91 -0.35 -11.66
N ASP A 103 -5.92 -1.11 -12.76
CA ASP A 103 -6.44 -0.63 -14.05
C ASP A 103 -7.98 -0.48 -13.99
N VAL A 104 -8.70 -1.39 -13.33
CA VAL A 104 -10.16 -1.25 -13.09
C VAL A 104 -10.45 -0.07 -12.16
N ILE A 105 -9.70 0.09 -11.07
CA ILE A 105 -9.87 1.24 -10.17
C ILE A 105 -9.68 2.57 -10.93
N ALA A 106 -8.65 2.67 -11.76
CA ALA A 106 -8.35 3.87 -12.55
C ALA A 106 -9.47 4.22 -13.57
N SER A 107 -10.23 3.22 -14.03
CA SER A 107 -11.37 3.44 -14.94
C SER A 107 -12.62 4.03 -14.24
N ILE A 108 -12.72 3.88 -12.92
CA ILE A 108 -13.88 4.31 -12.13
C ILE A 108 -13.55 5.61 -11.37
N LEU A 109 -12.32 5.71 -10.87
CA LEU A 109 -11.90 6.74 -9.94
C LEU A 109 -10.76 7.59 -10.55
N PRO A 110 -10.90 8.92 -10.62
CA PRO A 110 -9.81 9.78 -11.07
C PRO A 110 -8.68 9.83 -10.02
N TYR A 111 -7.44 10.03 -10.47
CA TYR A 111 -6.25 9.97 -9.61
C TYR A 111 -6.30 10.89 -8.38
N GLU A 112 -6.84 12.10 -8.52
CA GLU A 112 -6.98 13.03 -7.39
C GLU A 112 -7.92 12.49 -6.29
N ALA A 113 -9.01 11.83 -6.68
CA ALA A 113 -9.94 11.21 -5.74
C ALA A 113 -9.31 10.00 -5.05
N TYR A 114 -8.49 9.24 -5.77
CA TYR A 114 -7.69 8.14 -5.22
C TYR A 114 -6.74 8.61 -4.13
N VAL A 115 -5.88 9.58 -4.43
CA VAL A 115 -4.90 10.11 -3.47
C VAL A 115 -5.62 10.70 -2.25
N SER A 116 -6.73 11.42 -2.45
CA SER A 116 -7.52 11.95 -1.34
C SER A 116 -8.07 10.84 -0.44
N ALA A 117 -8.67 9.80 -1.02
CA ALA A 117 -9.24 8.69 -0.26
C ALA A 117 -8.16 7.87 0.47
N GLU A 118 -7.02 7.61 -0.16
CA GLU A 118 -5.89 6.94 0.48
C GLU A 118 -5.29 7.77 1.61
N THR A 119 -5.21 9.09 1.44
CA THR A 119 -4.76 10.00 2.50
C THR A 119 -5.71 9.96 3.69
N VAL A 120 -7.02 9.96 3.46
CA VAL A 120 -7.99 9.80 4.56
C VAL A 120 -7.80 8.45 5.25
N LEU A 121 -7.63 7.35 4.50
CA LEU A 121 -7.41 6.04 5.08
C LEU A 121 -6.12 5.96 5.89
N SER A 122 -5.01 6.53 5.41
CA SER A 122 -3.74 6.55 6.14
C SER A 122 -3.83 7.37 7.42
N MET A 123 -4.51 8.51 7.40
CA MET A 123 -4.74 9.33 8.60
C MET A 123 -5.68 8.65 9.60
N ARG A 124 -6.62 7.81 9.14
CA ARG A 124 -7.48 7.00 10.03
C ARG A 124 -6.69 5.90 10.76
N LEU A 125 -5.56 5.46 10.22
CA LEU A 125 -4.64 4.49 10.85
C LEU A 125 -3.73 5.15 11.89
N ALA A 126 -3.59 6.49 11.89
CA ALA A 126 -2.82 7.21 12.90
C ALA A 126 -3.41 7.03 14.31
N VAL A 127 -2.56 7.20 15.33
CA VAL A 127 -2.92 7.04 16.74
C VAL A 127 -3.26 8.39 17.37
N GLY A 128 -4.19 8.40 18.32
CA GLY A 128 -4.57 9.57 19.12
C GLY A 128 -5.74 10.37 18.56
N GLU A 129 -6.00 11.52 19.19
CA GLU A 129 -7.18 12.36 18.92
C GLU A 129 -7.19 12.93 17.50
N ARG A 130 -6.02 13.16 16.90
CA ARG A 130 -5.89 13.68 15.52
C ARG A 130 -6.52 12.75 14.48
N ALA A 131 -6.51 11.44 14.73
CA ALA A 131 -7.13 10.48 13.83
C ALA A 131 -8.67 10.55 13.89
N ALA A 132 -9.25 11.03 15.00
CA ALA A 132 -10.70 11.20 15.12
C ALA A 132 -11.24 12.24 14.13
N LEU A 133 -10.43 13.26 13.78
CA LEU A 133 -10.79 14.28 12.79
C LEU A 133 -10.99 13.70 11.38
N PHE A 134 -10.39 12.55 11.07
CA PHE A 134 -10.50 11.89 9.78
C PHE A 134 -11.56 10.78 9.75
N ARG A 135 -12.19 10.46 10.89
CA ARG A 135 -13.28 9.48 11.02
C ARG A 135 -14.66 10.17 11.13
N VAL A 136 -14.82 11.30 10.45
CA VAL A 136 -16.05 12.11 10.45
C VAL A 136 -16.82 11.92 9.14
N PRO A 137 -18.16 12.13 9.14
CA PRO A 137 -18.99 11.96 7.94
C PRO A 137 -18.53 12.73 6.71
N ALA A 138 -17.88 13.89 6.92
CA ALA A 138 -17.39 14.74 5.82
C ALA A 138 -16.32 14.06 4.94
N THR A 139 -15.58 13.08 5.46
CA THR A 139 -14.55 12.35 4.69
C THR A 139 -15.01 10.98 4.21
N ASP A 140 -16.21 10.53 4.60
CA ASP A 140 -16.70 9.20 4.28
C ASP A 140 -17.04 9.03 2.79
N ALA A 141 -17.50 10.08 2.11
CA ALA A 141 -17.84 10.02 0.69
C ALA A 141 -16.63 9.61 -0.18
N GLN A 142 -15.45 10.17 0.11
CA GLN A 142 -14.21 9.86 -0.61
C GLN A 142 -13.79 8.40 -0.41
N VAL A 143 -13.90 7.91 0.83
CA VAL A 143 -13.59 6.52 1.16
C VAL A 143 -14.61 5.57 0.54
N ALA A 144 -15.89 5.91 0.55
CA ALA A 144 -16.95 5.08 0.00
C ALA A 144 -16.79 4.89 -1.52
N GLU A 145 -16.40 5.95 -2.24
CA GLU A 145 -16.08 5.90 -3.66
C GLU A 145 -14.93 4.92 -3.95
N LEU A 146 -13.81 5.07 -3.25
CA LEU A 146 -12.66 4.15 -3.39
C LEU A 146 -13.04 2.71 -3.06
N ARG A 147 -13.82 2.48 -2.00
CA ARG A 147 -14.26 1.13 -1.61
C ARG A 147 -15.19 0.50 -2.63
N ARG A 148 -16.01 1.28 -3.33
CA ARG A 148 -16.84 0.79 -4.44
C ARG A 148 -15.97 0.34 -5.61
N ALA A 149 -15.01 1.17 -6.03
CA ALA A 149 -14.08 0.83 -7.10
C ALA A 149 -13.26 -0.43 -6.75
N GLN A 150 -12.82 -0.57 -5.50
CA GLN A 150 -12.13 -1.77 -5.02
C GLN A 150 -13.03 -3.02 -5.05
N ALA A 151 -14.31 -2.90 -4.69
CA ALA A 151 -15.24 -4.03 -4.74
C ALA A 151 -15.49 -4.50 -6.19
N GLU A 152 -15.57 -3.56 -7.14
CA GLU A 152 -15.68 -3.89 -8.56
C GLU A 152 -14.40 -4.56 -9.09
N ALA A 153 -13.24 -4.00 -8.74
CA ALA A 153 -11.95 -4.58 -9.08
C ALA A 153 -11.77 -6.01 -8.51
N GLU A 154 -12.22 -6.26 -7.29
CA GLU A 154 -12.21 -7.60 -6.68
C GLU A 154 -13.05 -8.58 -7.51
N MET A 155 -14.29 -8.22 -7.87
CA MET A 155 -15.16 -9.10 -8.65
C MET A 155 -14.65 -9.38 -10.07
N VAL A 156 -13.93 -8.43 -10.67
CA VAL A 156 -13.45 -8.53 -12.05
C VAL A 156 -12.10 -9.25 -12.13
N CYS A 157 -11.20 -9.02 -11.18
CA CYS A 157 -9.79 -9.39 -11.30
C CYS A 157 -9.35 -10.53 -10.38
N PHE A 158 -10.09 -10.86 -9.31
CA PHE A 158 -9.73 -11.87 -8.32
C PHE A 158 -10.64 -13.10 -8.33
#